data_AF-A0A354M733-F1
#
_entry.id   AF-A0A354M733-F1
#
_cell.length_a   1.000
_cell.length_b   1.000
_cell.length_c   1.000
_cell.angle_alpha   90.00
_cell.angle_beta   90.00
_cell.angle_gamma   90.00
#
_symmetry.space_group_name_H-M   'P 1'
#
loop_
_entity.id
_entity.type
_entity.pdbx_description
1 polymer ?
#
loop_
_entity_poly.entity_id
_entity_poly.type
_entity_poly.pdbx_seq_one_letter_code
_entity_poly.pdbx_strand_id
1 'polypeptide(L)'
;MKTNVKSNMIYSPQNYLEVLTGKCYIIHGREPVLKQVCRILKENNLSAKSYPLKETVRAVRVRYPIVLVDCSEFTEDMRLVPQYRWFRVPDNFEECG
;
A
#
# COMPACT_ATOMS: atom_id res chain seq x y z
N MET A 1 -14.39 18.92 -4.82
CA MET A 1 -13.76 18.14 -3.73
C MET A 1 -12.33 17.83 -4.18
N LYS A 2 -11.30 18.23 -3.44
CA LYS A 2 -9.92 17.86 -3.78
C LYS A 2 -9.75 16.39 -3.39
N THR A 3 -9.56 15.50 -4.35
CA THR A 3 -9.35 14.07 -4.12
C THR A 3 -7.93 13.87 -3.58
N ASN A 4 -7.82 13.17 -2.45
CA ASN A 4 -6.52 12.88 -1.82
C ASN A 4 -5.87 11.61 -2.40
N VAL A 5 -6.43 11.06 -3.49
CA VAL A 5 -5.83 9.97 -4.25
C VAL A 5 -4.75 10.56 -5.15
N LYS A 6 -3.50 10.10 -5.00
CA LYS A 6 -2.33 10.67 -5.68
C LYS A 6 -1.92 9.96 -6.96
N SER A 7 -2.52 8.82 -7.27
CA SER A 7 -2.16 8.00 -8.41
C SER A 7 -3.38 7.25 -8.93
N ASN A 8 -3.46 7.09 -10.24
CA ASN A 8 -4.45 6.24 -10.90
C ASN A 8 -3.93 4.81 -11.10
N MET A 9 -2.69 4.54 -10.70
CA MET A 9 -2.05 3.23 -10.76
C MET A 9 -2.25 2.43 -9.47
N ILE A 10 -2.17 1.11 -9.60
CA ILE A 10 -2.09 0.19 -8.46
C ILE A 10 -0.61 -0.14 -8.25
N TYR A 11 -0.10 0.16 -7.07
CA TYR A 11 1.29 -0.14 -6.73
C TYR A 11 1.43 -1.60 -6.33
N SER A 12 2.53 -2.23 -6.77
CA SER A 12 3.02 -3.42 -6.11
C SER A 12 3.48 -3.06 -4.68
N PRO A 13 3.49 -4.01 -3.73
CA PRO A 13 4.02 -3.78 -2.39
C PRO A 13 5.45 -3.26 -2.41
N GLN A 14 6.28 -3.80 -3.31
CA GLN A 14 7.68 -3.41 -3.46
C GLN A 14 7.80 -1.96 -3.96
N ASN A 15 7.11 -1.59 -5.04
CA ASN A 15 7.17 -0.23 -5.59
C ASN A 15 6.68 0.80 -4.58
N TYR A 16 5.60 0.49 -3.85
CA TYR A 16 5.10 1.35 -2.79
C TYR A 16 6.14 1.56 -1.68
N LEU A 17 6.78 0.50 -1.19
CA LEU A 17 7.80 0.61 -0.14
C LEU A 17 9.04 1.37 -0.63
N GLU A 18 9.50 1.10 -1.85
CA GLU A 18 10.68 1.72 -2.44
C GLU A 18 10.50 3.22 -2.64
N VAL A 19 9.32 3.66 -3.10
CA VAL A 19 9.03 5.10 -3.23
C VAL A 19 9.04 5.80 -1.86
N LEU A 20 8.64 5.10 -0.79
CA LEU A 20 8.60 5.70 0.54
C LEU A 20 9.94 5.68 1.28
N THR A 21 10.78 4.68 1.05
CA THR A 21 11.98 4.46 1.86
C THR A 21 13.28 4.60 1.06
N GLY A 22 13.20 4.64 -0.27
CA GLY A 22 14.35 4.59 -1.18
C GLY A 22 15.09 3.24 -1.15
N LYS A 23 14.45 2.16 -0.69
CA LYS A 23 15.07 0.84 -0.49
C LYS A 23 14.25 -0.28 -1.11
N CYS A 24 14.94 -1.33 -1.53
CA CYS A 24 14.32 -2.57 -1.97
C CYS A 24 14.15 -3.58 -0.84
N TYR A 25 13.05 -4.33 -0.86
CA TYR A 25 12.74 -5.35 0.13
C TYR A 25 12.43 -6.69 -0.53
N ILE A 26 12.68 -7.77 0.20
CA ILE A 26 12.23 -9.10 -0.19
C ILE A 26 10.87 -9.32 0.46
N ILE A 27 9.83 -9.42 -0.38
CA ILE A 27 8.46 -9.72 0.03
C ILE A 27 8.15 -11.14 -0.43
N HIS A 28 8.08 -12.08 0.51
CA HIS A 28 7.99 -13.51 0.18
C HIS A 28 6.62 -14.10 0.53
N GLY A 29 6.19 -15.13 -0.20
CA GLY A 29 4.87 -15.75 -0.02
C GLY A 29 4.65 -16.52 1.30
N ARG A 30 5.69 -16.74 2.13
CA ARG A 30 5.57 -17.47 3.40
C ARG A 30 4.88 -16.69 4.53
N GLU A 31 4.68 -15.38 4.35
CA GLU A 31 4.02 -14.53 5.33
C GLU A 31 3.01 -13.63 4.58
N PRO A 32 1.85 -13.28 5.16
CA PRO A 32 0.90 -12.39 4.50
C PRO A 32 1.55 -11.10 4.03
N VAL A 33 1.32 -10.74 2.77
CA VAL A 33 1.96 -9.57 2.13
C VAL A 33 1.69 -8.29 2.91
N LEU A 34 0.42 -8.07 3.31
CA LEU A 34 0.04 -6.92 4.12
C LEU A 34 0.79 -6.85 5.46
N LYS A 35 1.05 -7.99 6.09
CA LYS A 35 1.77 -8.05 7.36
C LYS A 35 3.23 -7.63 7.19
N GLN A 36 3.87 -8.10 6.12
CA GLN A 36 5.23 -7.69 5.75
C GLN A 36 5.31 -6.19 5.45
N VAL A 37 4.40 -5.66 4.62
CA VAL A 37 4.33 -4.21 4.32
C VAL A 37 4.16 -3.40 5.61
N CYS A 38 3.21 -3.78 6.47
CA CYS A 38 2.99 -3.07 7.74
C CYS A 38 4.21 -3.11 8.67
N ARG A 39 4.95 -4.23 8.72
CA ARG A 39 6.18 -4.36 9.49
C ARG A 39 7.26 -3.42 8.97
N ILE A 40 7.53 -3.45 7.67
CA ILE A 40 8.55 -2.63 7.03
C ILE A 40 8.25 -1.12 7.20
N LEU A 41 6.98 -0.72 7.07
CA LEU A 41 6.58 0.67 7.33
C LEU A 41 6.92 1.08 8.77
N LYS A 42 6.59 0.25 9.77
CA LYS A 42 6.90 0.53 11.18
C LYS A 42 8.40 0.63 11.43
N GLU A 43 9.20 -0.29 10.85
CA GLU A 43 10.66 -0.28 10.96
C GLU A 43 11.30 0.98 10.36
N ASN A 44 10.65 1.60 9.37
CA ASN A 44 11.09 2.86 8.77
C ASN A 44 10.39 4.10 9.37
N ASN A 45 9.74 3.96 10.54
CA ASN A 45 9.00 5.04 11.22
C ASN A 45 7.88 5.68 10.38
N LEU A 46 7.27 4.90 9.48
CA LEU A 46 6.16 5.31 8.62
C LEU A 46 4.82 4.77 9.15
N SER A 47 3.73 5.41 8.73
CA SER A 47 2.38 4.97 9.12
C SER A 47 2.01 3.66 8.43
N ALA A 48 1.78 2.60 9.21
CA ALA A 48 1.25 1.33 8.72
C ALA A 48 -0.29 1.30 8.60
N LYS A 49 -0.97 2.42 8.83
CA LYS A 49 -2.43 2.49 8.75
C LYS A 49 -2.87 2.37 7.29
N SER A 50 -3.76 1.43 7.02
CA SER A 50 -4.35 1.24 5.69
C SER A 50 -5.85 0.96 5.77
N TYR A 51 -6.54 1.15 4.66
CA TYR A 51 -7.98 0.89 4.54
C TYR A 51 -8.23 -0.17 3.47
N PRO A 52 -9.14 -1.14 3.70
CA PRO A 52 -9.60 -2.04 2.65
C PRO A 52 -10.16 -1.29 1.44
N LEU A 53 -10.07 -1.86 0.24
CA LEU A 53 -10.70 -1.30 -0.97
C LEU A 53 -12.21 -1.07 -0.79
N LYS A 54 -12.93 -1.97 -0.11
CA LYS A 54 -14.36 -1.78 0.21
C LYS A 54 -14.65 -0.54 1.07
N GLU A 55 -13.64 0.00 1.76
CA GLU A 55 -13.74 1.24 2.54
C GLU A 55 -13.25 2.47 1.75
N THR A 56 -13.27 2.44 0.42
CA THR A 56 -12.81 3.57 -0.44
C THR A 56 -13.45 4.90 -0.04
N VAL A 57 -14.75 4.96 0.22
CA VAL A 57 -15.44 6.19 0.65
C VAL A 57 -14.83 6.76 1.93
N ARG A 58 -14.43 5.91 2.86
CA ARG A 58 -13.75 6.32 4.10
C ARG A 58 -12.32 6.75 3.81
N ALA A 59 -11.60 6.00 2.98
CA ALA A 59 -10.22 6.27 2.60
C ALA A 59 -10.08 7.64 1.92
N VAL A 60 -10.92 7.97 0.92
CA VAL A 60 -10.83 9.24 0.19
C VAL A 60 -11.22 10.47 1.03
N ARG A 61 -11.89 10.28 2.17
CA ARG A 61 -12.29 11.35 3.10
C ARG A 61 -11.20 11.71 4.11
N VAL A 62 -10.12 10.93 4.21
CA VAL A 62 -8.98 11.27 5.08
C VAL A 62 -8.26 12.52 4.56
N ARG A 63 -7.58 13.27 5.43
CA ARG A 63 -6.92 14.55 5.05
C ARG A 63 -5.52 14.40 4.45
N TYR A 64 -4.97 13.19 4.41
CA TYR A 64 -3.64 12.90 3.89
C TYR A 64 -3.74 12.18 2.55
N PRO A 65 -2.71 12.29 1.70
CA PRO A 65 -2.71 11.62 0.42
C PRO A 65 -2.58 10.12 0.55
N ILE A 66 -3.21 9.42 -0.37
CA ILE A 66 -3.26 7.96 -0.42
C ILE A 66 -3.02 7.42 -1.83
N VAL A 67 -2.54 6.18 -1.90
CA VAL A 67 -2.42 5.37 -3.12
C VAL A 67 -3.00 3.98 -2.89
N LEU A 68 -3.36 3.28 -3.97
CA LEU A 68 -3.83 1.91 -3.88
C LEU A 68 -2.65 0.95 -4.05
N VAL A 69 -2.52 -0.01 -3.14
CA VAL A 69 -1.47 -1.03 -3.17
C VAL A 69 -2.12 -2.40 -3.26
N ASP A 70 -1.61 -3.23 -4.18
CA ASP A 70 -1.99 -4.63 -4.32
C ASP A 70 -1.25 -5.49 -3.29
N CYS A 71 -1.93 -5.89 -2.21
CA CYS A 71 -1.41 -6.82 -1.22
C CYS A 71 -1.95 -8.24 -1.40
N SER A 72 -2.35 -8.61 -2.63
CA SER A 72 -2.86 -9.95 -2.93
C SER A 72 -1.87 -11.03 -2.55
N GLU A 73 -2.40 -12.16 -2.10
CA GLU A 73 -1.61 -13.28 -1.60
C GLU A 73 -2.10 -14.59 -2.21
N PHE A 74 -1.21 -15.56 -2.34
CA PHE A 74 -1.57 -16.92 -2.73
C PHE A 74 -1.88 -17.72 -1.47
N THR A 75 -3.00 -18.44 -1.50
CA THR A 75 -3.31 -19.47 -0.51
C THR A 75 -2.44 -20.71 -0.73
N GLU A 76 -2.46 -21.63 0.24
CA GLU A 76 -1.73 -22.90 0.15
C GLU A 76 -2.12 -23.74 -1.09
N ASP A 77 -3.37 -23.61 -1.55
CA ASP A 77 -3.89 -24.24 -2.77
C ASP A 77 -3.60 -23.42 -4.05
N MET A 78 -2.63 -22.50 -4.01
CA MET A 78 -2.19 -21.64 -5.12
C MET A 78 -3.30 -20.76 -5.72
N ARG A 79 -4.36 -20.46 -4.96
CA ARG A 79 -5.38 -19.49 -5.41
C ARG A 79 -4.96 -18.09 -5.01
N LEU A 80 -5.04 -17.17 -5.96
CA LEU A 80 -4.84 -15.75 -5.67
C LEU A 80 -6.05 -15.22 -4.89
N VAL A 81 -5.80 -14.64 -3.74
CA VAL A 81 -6.78 -13.92 -2.93
C VAL A 81 -6.53 -12.42 -3.12
N PRO A 82 -7.41 -11.71 -3.86
CA PRO A 82 -7.24 -10.28 -4.10
C PRO A 82 -7.32 -9.48 -2.80
N GLN A 83 -6.31 -8.67 -2.53
CA GLN A 83 -6.28 -7.85 -1.31
C GLN A 83 -5.70 -6.45 -1.58
N TYR A 84 -6.55 -5.53 -2.04
CA TYR A 84 -6.15 -4.14 -2.25
C TYR A 84 -6.33 -3.27 -1.00
N ARG A 85 -5.35 -2.40 -0.75
CA ARG A 85 -5.30 -1.53 0.44
C ARG A 85 -4.93 -0.10 0.06
N TRP A 86 -5.70 0.85 0.58
CA TRP A 86 -5.35 2.27 0.53
C TRP A 86 -4.31 2.58 1.60
N PHE A 87 -3.14 3.03 1.16
CA PHE A 87 -2.05 3.43 2.05
C PHE A 87 -1.75 4.91 1.95
N ARG A 88 -1.25 5.49 3.04
CA ARG A 88 -0.79 6.88 3.07
C ARG A 88 0.53 7.04 2.32
N VAL A 89 0.66 8.17 1.63
CA VAL A 89 1.94 8.67 1.11
C VAL A 89 2.28 10.05 1.70
N PRO A 90 3.50 10.58 1.51
CA PRO A 90 3.86 11.95 1.87
C PRO A 90 3.06 13.01 1.12
N ASP A 91 2.95 14.22 1.68
CA ASP A 91 2.17 15.32 1.06
C ASP A 91 2.77 15.77 -0.29
N ASN A 92 4.10 15.75 -0.37
CA ASN A 92 4.90 16.01 -1.57
C ASN A 92 5.08 14.77 -2.46
N PHE A 93 4.30 13.71 -2.28
CA PHE A 93 4.34 12.57 -3.18
C PHE A 93 3.97 13.00 -4.59
N GLU A 94 4.88 12.67 -5.51
CA GLU A 94 4.73 12.77 -6.96
C GLU A 94 4.74 11.36 -7.54
N GLU A 95 3.85 11.10 -8.48
CA GLU A 95 3.81 9.83 -9.19
C GLU A 95 5.07 9.74 -10.07
N CYS A 96 5.93 8.76 -9.81
CA CYS A 96 7.02 8.45 -10.72
C CYS A 96 6.41 7.91 -12.02
N GLY A 97 6.57 8.66 -13.12
CA GLY A 97 6.13 8.28 -14.46
C GLY A 97 6.97 7.18 -15.11
#